data_AF-A0A353CBD9-F1
#
_entry.id   AF-A0A353CBD9-F1
#
_cell.length_a   1.000
_cell.length_b   1.000
_cell.length_c   1.000
_cell.angle_alpha   90.00
_cell.angle_beta   90.00
_cell.angle_gamma   90.00
#
_symmetry.space_group_name_H-M   'P 1'
#
loop_
_entity.id
_entity.type
_entity.pdbx_description
1 polymer ?
#
loop_
_entity_poly.entity_id
_entity_poly.type
_entity_poly.pdbx_seq_one_letter_code
_entity_poly.pdbx_strand_id
1 'polypeptide(L)'
;LEVLVAFAAANDAEIAEHARETLNTQDTVLLRETLRSEDVPKSVLSYYAGKLNIEKSLHEAIILNPQTPQSTMVTFARNTQDGELLELISMNQQLLIRTPALIDAIIGNPNRTSEAERRAAET
;
A
#
# COMPACT_ATOMS: atom_id res chain seq x y z
N LEU A 1 -7.46 -15.01 2.11
CA LEU A 1 -7.11 -13.72 2.76
C LEU A 1 -8.28 -12.75 2.81
N GLU A 2 -9.06 -12.57 1.74
CA GLU A 2 -10.16 -11.58 1.71
C GLU A 2 -11.20 -11.75 2.82
N VAL A 3 -11.65 -12.98 3.10
CA VAL A 3 -12.58 -13.25 4.21
C VAL A 3 -11.99 -12.84 5.57
N LEU A 4 -10.69 -13.10 5.79
CA LEU A 4 -10.01 -12.68 7.02
C LEU A 4 -9.92 -11.16 7.10
N VAL A 5 -9.68 -10.47 5.98
CA VAL A 5 -9.67 -9.00 5.95
C VAL A 5 -11.06 -8.43 6.25
N ALA A 6 -12.13 -9.05 5.73
CA ALA A 6 -13.50 -8.67 6.06
C ALA A 6 -13.79 -8.88 7.56
N PHE A 7 -13.35 -10.00 8.14
CA PHE A 7 -13.46 -10.26 9.57
C PHE A 7 -12.64 -9.29 10.43
N ALA A 8 -11.44 -8.92 10.01
CA ALA A 8 -10.59 -7.95 10.70
C ALA A 8 -11.21 -6.54 10.81
N ALA A 9 -12.17 -6.23 9.93
CA ALA A 9 -12.94 -4.99 9.90
C ALA A 9 -14.37 -5.14 10.48
N ALA A 10 -14.73 -6.32 10.98
CA ALA A 10 -16.05 -6.58 11.55
C ALA A 10 -16.24 -5.87 12.90
N ASN A 11 -17.50 -5.63 13.27
CA ASN A 11 -17.86 -4.97 14.54
C ASN A 11 -17.69 -5.88 15.76
N ASP A 12 -17.60 -7.20 15.55
CA ASP A 12 -17.31 -8.17 16.60
C ASP A 12 -15.80 -8.14 16.91
N ALA A 13 -15.47 -7.68 18.12
CA ALA A 13 -14.09 -7.46 18.53
C ALA A 13 -13.28 -8.76 18.63
N GLU A 14 -13.90 -9.87 19.02
CA GLU A 14 -13.23 -11.17 19.17
C GLU A 14 -12.87 -11.74 17.79
N ILE A 15 -13.84 -11.74 16.88
CA ILE A 15 -13.63 -12.17 15.48
C ILE A 15 -12.59 -11.28 14.80
N ALA A 16 -12.68 -9.97 14.98
CA ALA A 16 -11.77 -9.03 14.35
C ALA A 16 -10.33 -9.22 14.85
N GLU A 17 -10.15 -9.47 16.14
CA GLU A 17 -8.81 -9.66 16.71
C GLU A 17 -8.17 -10.97 16.22
N HIS A 18 -8.88 -12.10 16.28
CA HIS A 18 -8.36 -13.36 15.77
C HIS A 18 -8.05 -13.33 14.28
N ALA A 19 -8.84 -12.60 13.49
CA ALA A 19 -8.56 -12.40 12.08
C ALA A 19 -7.28 -11.59 11.86
N ARG A 20 -7.04 -10.54 12.65
CA ARG A 20 -5.81 -9.74 12.59
C ARG A 20 -4.59 -10.55 13.03
N GLU A 21 -4.70 -11.33 14.10
CA GLU A 21 -3.64 -12.24 14.54
C GLU A 21 -3.27 -13.18 13.40
N THR A 22 -4.26 -13.86 12.82
CA THR A 22 -4.06 -14.78 11.69
C THR A 22 -3.39 -14.08 10.50
N LEU A 23 -3.85 -12.87 10.15
CA LEU A 23 -3.25 -12.08 9.06
C LEU A 23 -1.80 -11.66 9.35
N ASN A 24 -1.44 -11.44 10.61
CA ASN A 24 -0.08 -11.07 11.01
C ASN A 24 0.87 -12.27 11.05
N THR A 25 0.37 -13.51 11.20
CA THR A 25 1.19 -14.73 11.22
C THR A 25 1.37 -15.38 9.84
N GLN A 26 0.97 -14.70 8.76
CA GLN A 26 1.16 -15.23 7.41
C GLN A 26 2.65 -15.32 7.07
N ASP A 27 3.03 -16.38 6.35
CA ASP A 27 4.39 -16.49 5.83
C ASP A 27 4.67 -15.34 4.86
N THR A 28 5.75 -14.59 5.13
CA THR A 28 6.07 -13.37 4.38
C THR A 28 6.37 -13.65 2.91
N VAL A 29 6.98 -14.80 2.59
CA VAL A 29 7.33 -15.16 1.20
C VAL A 29 6.06 -15.43 0.39
N LEU A 30 5.17 -16.28 0.91
CA LEU A 30 3.89 -16.59 0.29
C LEU A 30 2.97 -15.37 0.23
N LEU A 31 2.99 -14.52 1.27
CA LEU A 31 2.22 -13.28 1.29
C LEU A 31 2.71 -12.33 0.19
N ARG A 32 4.02 -12.16 0.03
CA ARG A 32 4.58 -11.33 -1.05
C ARG A 32 4.17 -11.83 -2.43
N GLU A 33 4.22 -13.14 -2.66
CA GLU A 33 3.76 -13.75 -3.93
C GLU A 33 2.27 -13.48 -4.15
N THR A 34 1.46 -13.63 -3.10
CA THR A 34 0.02 -13.34 -3.14
C THR A 34 -0.24 -11.87 -3.47
N LEU A 35 0.47 -10.93 -2.85
CA LEU A 35 0.32 -9.49 -3.09
C LEU A 35 0.78 -9.05 -4.47
N ARG A 36 1.59 -9.86 -5.18
CA ARG A 36 1.99 -9.61 -6.58
C ARG A 36 1.02 -10.21 -7.60
N SER A 37 0.14 -11.12 -7.17
CA SER A 37 -0.82 -11.77 -8.06
C SER A 37 -1.83 -10.75 -8.62
N GLU A 38 -2.24 -10.93 -9.87
CA GLU A 38 -3.31 -10.13 -10.49
C GLU A 38 -4.71 -10.50 -9.94
N ASP A 39 -4.84 -11.69 -9.35
CA ASP A 39 -6.10 -12.18 -8.77
C ASP A 39 -6.29 -11.77 -7.30
N VAL A 40 -5.33 -11.04 -6.72
CA VAL A 40 -5.42 -10.63 -5.33
C VAL A 40 -6.59 -9.66 -5.12
N PRO A 41 -7.46 -9.88 -4.13
CA PRO A 41 -8.55 -8.96 -3.87
C PRO A 41 -8.04 -7.59 -3.41
N LYS A 42 -8.65 -6.52 -3.94
CA LYS A 42 -8.27 -5.11 -3.64
C LYS A 42 -8.34 -4.77 -2.15
N SER A 43 -9.25 -5.42 -1.42
CA SER A 43 -9.39 -5.31 0.03
C SER A 43 -8.13 -5.78 0.76
N VAL A 44 -7.49 -6.85 0.27
CA VAL A 44 -6.25 -7.39 0.83
C VAL A 44 -5.08 -6.45 0.60
N LEU A 45 -4.92 -5.92 -0.62
CA LEU A 45 -3.90 -4.91 -0.93
C LEU A 45 -4.05 -3.67 -0.02
N SER A 46 -5.29 -3.20 0.14
CA SER A 46 -5.60 -2.04 0.97
C SER A 46 -5.33 -2.28 2.45
N TYR A 47 -5.64 -3.49 2.95
CA TYR A 47 -5.37 -3.87 4.33
C TYR A 47 -3.87 -3.83 4.66
N TYR A 48 -3.04 -4.46 3.82
CA TYR A 48 -1.59 -4.50 4.06
C TYR A 48 -0.90 -3.16 3.78
N ALA A 49 -1.40 -2.36 2.83
CA ALA A 49 -0.87 -1.01 2.59
C ALA A 49 -1.00 -0.10 3.82
N GLY A 50 -2.06 -0.28 4.62
CA GLY A 50 -2.28 0.48 5.84
C GLY A 50 -1.41 0.06 7.03
N LYS A 51 -0.63 -1.01 6.90
CA LYS A 51 0.25 -1.49 7.98
C LYS A 51 1.60 -0.77 7.89
N LEU A 52 2.00 -0.13 8.98
CA LEU A 52 3.29 0.57 9.08
C LEU A 52 4.46 -0.38 9.40
N ASN A 53 4.19 -1.49 10.10
CA ASN A 53 5.21 -2.41 10.60
C ASN A 53 5.21 -3.74 9.82
N ILE A 54 5.30 -3.67 8.49
CA ILE A 54 5.53 -4.85 7.65
C ILE A 54 6.84 -4.67 6.89
N GLU A 55 7.38 -5.77 6.38
CA GLU A 55 8.60 -5.70 5.58
C GLU A 55 8.41 -4.80 4.36
N LYS A 56 9.42 -3.98 4.07
CA LYS A 56 9.47 -3.11 2.90
C LYS A 56 9.15 -3.86 1.59
N SER A 57 9.62 -5.09 1.46
CA SER A 57 9.39 -5.94 0.30
C SER A 57 7.90 -6.22 0.03
N LEU A 58 7.05 -6.19 1.08
CA LEU A 58 5.60 -6.30 0.96
C LEU A 58 4.97 -4.99 0.49
N HIS A 59 5.44 -3.84 0.99
CA HIS A 59 5.01 -2.54 0.48
C HIS A 59 5.36 -2.36 -1.00
N GLU A 60 6.57 -2.74 -1.40
CA GLU A 60 7.00 -2.74 -2.81
C GLU A 60 6.08 -3.61 -3.67
N ALA A 61 5.74 -4.82 -3.20
CA ALA A 61 4.81 -5.70 -3.90
C ALA A 61 3.43 -5.05 -4.11
N ILE A 62 2.92 -4.32 -3.11
CA ILE A 62 1.65 -3.60 -3.20
C ILE A 62 1.76 -2.41 -4.17
N ILE A 63 2.81 -1.60 -4.07
CA ILE A 63 3.02 -0.43 -4.94
C ILE A 63 3.12 -0.85 -6.42
N LEU A 64 3.79 -1.98 -6.69
CA LEU A 64 3.97 -2.51 -8.02
C LEU A 64 2.75 -3.27 -8.56
N ASN A 65 1.74 -3.57 -7.73
CA ASN A 65 0.55 -4.28 -8.17
C ASN A 65 -0.45 -3.31 -8.84
N PRO A 66 -0.82 -3.50 -10.13
CA PRO A 66 -1.75 -2.63 -10.83
C PRO A 66 -3.19 -2.69 -10.31
N GLN A 67 -3.55 -3.71 -9.52
CA GLN A 67 -4.85 -3.80 -8.83
C GLN A 67 -4.94 -2.92 -7.59
N THR A 68 -3.82 -2.38 -7.10
CA THR A 68 -3.82 -1.55 -5.90
C THR A 68 -4.68 -0.30 -6.11
N PRO A 69 -5.71 -0.08 -5.27
CA PRO A 69 -6.60 1.06 -5.45
C PRO A 69 -5.85 2.38 -5.37
N GLN A 70 -6.23 3.34 -6.23
CA GLN A 70 -5.63 4.67 -6.24
C GLN A 70 -5.77 5.38 -4.88
N SER A 71 -6.92 5.25 -4.22
CA SER A 71 -7.15 5.79 -2.87
C SER A 71 -6.19 5.19 -1.83
N THR A 72 -5.86 3.90 -1.96
CA THR A 72 -4.86 3.21 -1.15
C THR A 72 -3.47 3.78 -1.41
N MET A 73 -3.11 4.03 -2.67
CA MET A 73 -1.82 4.66 -3.02
C MET A 73 -1.69 6.08 -2.49
N VAL A 74 -2.75 6.90 -2.58
CA VAL A 74 -2.76 8.24 -2.00
C VAL A 74 -2.57 8.18 -0.49
N THR A 75 -3.32 7.30 0.20
CA THR A 75 -3.21 7.15 1.65
C THR A 75 -1.83 6.64 2.05
N PHE A 76 -1.28 5.68 1.30
CA PHE A 76 0.06 5.16 1.53
C PHE A 76 1.12 6.27 1.37
N ALA A 77 1.08 7.01 0.26
CA ALA A 77 2.03 8.08 -0.03
C ALA A 77 1.98 9.22 1.00
N ARG A 78 0.82 9.48 1.62
CA ARG A 78 0.72 10.48 2.71
C ARG A 78 1.39 10.05 4.01
N ASN A 79 1.40 8.75 4.30
CA ASN A 79 1.71 8.23 5.63
C ASN A 79 3.04 7.48 5.71
N THR A 80 3.57 6.98 4.59
CA THR A 80 4.85 6.26 4.59
C THR A 80 5.98 7.15 5.10
N GLN A 81 6.87 6.55 5.89
CA GLN A 81 8.10 7.18 6.37
C GLN A 81 9.32 6.78 5.52
N ASP A 82 9.14 5.89 4.55
CA ASP A 82 10.19 5.44 3.65
C ASP A 82 10.17 6.25 2.35
N GLY A 83 11.19 7.08 2.18
CA GLY A 83 11.37 7.92 0.99
C GLY A 83 11.60 7.12 -0.29
N GLU A 84 12.25 5.95 -0.23
CA GLU A 84 12.47 5.11 -1.41
C GLU A 84 11.16 4.50 -1.93
N LEU A 85 10.19 4.25 -1.03
CA LEU A 85 8.84 3.83 -1.44
C LEU A 85 8.08 4.98 -2.12
N LEU A 86 8.30 6.23 -1.72
CA LEU A 86 7.77 7.40 -2.42
C LEU A 86 8.40 7.57 -3.81
N GLU A 87 9.72 7.35 -3.91
CA GLU A 87 10.40 7.31 -5.21
C GLU A 87 9.80 6.24 -6.10
N LEU A 88 9.64 5.01 -5.61
CA LEU A 88 9.06 3.90 -6.36
C LEU A 88 7.67 4.24 -6.92
N ILE A 89 6.81 4.85 -6.10
CA ILE A 89 5.48 5.33 -6.54
C ILE A 89 5.62 6.37 -7.64
N SER A 90 6.52 7.35 -7.47
CA SER A 90 6.74 8.44 -8.44
C SER A 90 7.28 7.96 -9.80
N MET A 91 7.83 6.73 -9.87
CA MET A 91 8.24 6.12 -11.13
C MET A 91 7.05 5.79 -12.03
N ASN A 92 5.85 5.59 -11.48
CA ASN A 92 4.65 5.28 -12.24
C ASN A 92 3.95 6.56 -12.73
N GLN A 93 4.49 7.15 -13.79
CA GLN A 93 3.99 8.39 -14.37
C GLN A 93 2.52 8.30 -14.81
N GLN A 94 2.07 7.16 -15.33
CA GLN A 94 0.66 6.98 -15.70
C GLN A 94 -0.27 7.02 -14.48
N LEU A 95 0.17 6.49 -13.34
CA LEU A 95 -0.61 6.55 -12.10
C LEU A 95 -0.73 8.00 -11.58
N LEU A 96 0.36 8.76 -11.63
CA LEU A 96 0.40 10.17 -11.24
C LEU A 96 -0.56 11.00 -12.11
N ILE A 97 -0.49 10.87 -13.44
CA ILE A 97 -1.38 11.57 -14.39
C ILE A 97 -2.86 11.28 -14.07
N ARG A 98 -3.19 10.02 -13.77
CA ARG A 98 -4.57 9.59 -13.50
C ARG A 98 -5.04 9.94 -12.09
N THR A 99 -4.13 10.28 -11.18
CA THR A 99 -4.42 10.45 -9.75
C THR A 99 -3.76 11.73 -9.21
N PRO A 100 -4.27 12.93 -9.52
CA PRO A 100 -3.66 14.19 -9.06
C PRO A 100 -3.47 14.27 -7.53
N ALA A 101 -4.39 13.70 -6.76
CA ALA A 101 -4.26 13.64 -5.29
C ALA A 101 -3.03 12.85 -4.79
N LEU A 102 -2.42 12.01 -5.63
CA LEU A 102 -1.19 11.30 -5.33
C LEU A 102 0.03 12.21 -5.44
N ILE A 103 0.00 13.17 -6.37
CA ILE A 103 1.04 14.20 -6.51
C ILE A 103 1.09 15.03 -5.22
N ASP A 104 -0.07 15.54 -4.78
CA ASP A 104 -0.20 16.29 -3.53
C ASP A 104 0.26 15.46 -2.32
N ALA A 105 -0.02 14.16 -2.31
CA ALA A 105 0.40 13.25 -1.26
C ALA A 105 1.91 13.09 -1.18
N ILE A 106 2.59 12.95 -2.33
CA ILE A 106 4.06 12.82 -2.39
C ILE A 106 4.72 14.15 -1.98
N ILE A 107 4.29 15.26 -2.56
CA ILE A 107 4.85 16.60 -2.27
C ILE A 107 4.60 17.00 -0.81
N GLY A 108 3.43 16.65 -0.26
CA GLY A 108 3.09 16.93 1.13
C GLY A 108 3.79 16.05 2.16
N ASN A 109 4.39 14.92 1.76
CA ASN A 109 5.04 14.01 2.70
C ASN A 109 6.41 14.57 3.16
N PRO A 110 6.68 14.68 4.48
CA PRO A 110 7.96 15.17 4.99
C PRO A 110 9.15 14.24 4.72
N ASN A 111 8.91 12.97 4.41
CA ASN A 111 9.94 11.97 4.11
C ASN A 111 10.19 11.79 2.60
N ARG A 112 9.58 12.64 1.76
CA ARG A 112 9.83 12.61 0.32
C ARG A 112 11.30 12.90 0.03
N THR A 113 11.82 12.24 -0.98
CA THR A 113 13.15 12.56 -1.50
C THR A 113 13.04 13.65 -2.56
N SER A 114 14.18 14.27 -2.89
CA SER A 114 14.24 15.27 -3.98
C SER A 114 13.82 14.67 -5.33
N GLU A 115 14.10 13.39 -5.57
CA GLU A 115 13.72 12.73 -6.82
C GLU A 115 12.21 12.44 -6.87
N ALA A 116 11.62 11.98 -5.76
CA ALA A 116 10.17 11.77 -5.66
C ALA A 116 9.40 13.08 -5.87
N GLU A 117 9.86 14.18 -5.25
CA GLU A 117 9.27 15.51 -5.42
C GLU A 117 9.40 16.00 -6.86
N ARG A 118 10.59 15.92 -7.45
CA ARG A 118 10.85 16.35 -8.83
C ARG A 118 9.93 15.65 -9.82
N ARG A 119 9.84 14.32 -9.75
CA ARG A 119 8.97 13.53 -10.64
C ARG A 119 7.49 13.85 -10.48
N ALA A 120 7.05 14.05 -9.24
CA ALA A 120 5.66 14.41 -8.96
C ALA A 120 5.32 15.80 -9.51
N ALA A 121 6.26 16.75 -9.46
CA ALA A 121 6.08 18.12 -9.96
C ALA A 121 6.17 18.25 -11.49
N GLU A 122 6.84 17.30 -12.16
CA GLU A 122 7.00 17.27 -13.63
C GLU A 122 5.82 16.61 -14.37
N THR A 123 4.88 15.99 -13.64
CA THR A 123 3.70 15.31 -14.20
C THR A 123 2.49 16.23 -14.33
#